data_AF-A0A183II13-F1
#
_entry.id   AF-A0A183II13-F1
#
_cell.length_a   1.000
_cell.length_b   1.000
_cell.length_c   1.000
_cell.angle_alpha   90.00
_cell.angle_beta   90.00
_cell.angle_gamma   90.00
#
_symmetry.space_group_name_H-M   'P 1'
#
loop_
_entity.id
_entity.type
_entity.pdbx_description
1 polymer ?
#
loop_
_entity_poly.entity_id
_entity_poly.type
_entity_poly.pdbx_seq_one_letter_code
_entity_poly.pdbx_strand_id
1 'polypeptide(L)'
;MAWKVTASDTVERSLRRGNDAESEIVLRIVVLMSIQLGPEYGSDMTGIVSLMRTILIDSKASLAVRCACATALAICIFNGEFEREVNLQALDALSSVCLSAKSRWAANTASLFCASINAWAFLLLKASSHYLQETLKQDIARVCAYLENSQLEVRIVAGETLALLYEMARDVYGEDFRPANHRSTLLELQNMSTDSVKYRAKRDRRLQRASFREIMSGIKVDGGILFKIDMCQALNYFLPQDW
;
A
#
# COMPACT_ATOMS: atom_id res chain seq x y z
N MET A 1 17.66 -4.10 -28.23
CA MET A 1 16.29 -3.81 -27.76
C MET A 1 15.32 -5.00 -27.87
N ALA A 2 15.52 -5.98 -28.76
CA ALA A 2 14.52 -7.08 -28.95
C ALA A 2 14.29 -7.98 -27.72
N TRP A 3 15.32 -8.23 -26.90
CA TRP A 3 15.21 -9.16 -25.77
C TRP A 3 14.32 -8.64 -24.63
N LYS A 4 14.23 -7.31 -24.44
CA LYS A 4 13.36 -6.70 -23.41
C LYS A 4 11.89 -7.02 -23.68
N VAL A 5 11.47 -6.87 -24.94
CA VAL A 5 10.12 -7.22 -25.40
C VAL A 5 9.85 -8.72 -25.26
N THR A 6 10.81 -9.58 -25.66
CA THR A 6 10.67 -11.03 -25.49
C THR A 6 10.54 -11.43 -24.02
N ALA A 7 11.28 -10.77 -23.13
CA ALA A 7 11.18 -10.98 -21.69
C ALA A 7 9.80 -10.54 -21.17
N SER A 8 9.33 -9.33 -21.53
CA SER A 8 7.96 -8.86 -21.20
C SER A 8 6.89 -9.86 -21.64
N ASP A 9 6.95 -10.31 -22.89
CA ASP A 9 5.98 -11.26 -23.45
C ASP A 9 5.98 -12.58 -22.68
N THR A 10 7.15 -13.05 -22.27
CA THR A 10 7.30 -14.31 -21.53
C THR A 10 6.68 -14.20 -20.14
N VAL A 11 7.01 -13.14 -19.40
CA VAL A 11 6.45 -12.92 -18.05
C VAL A 11 4.95 -12.63 -18.11
N GLU A 12 4.45 -11.90 -19.12
CA GLU A 12 3.01 -11.67 -19.27
C GLU A 12 2.25 -12.97 -19.51
N ARG A 13 2.77 -13.85 -20.38
CA ARG A 13 2.15 -15.16 -20.65
C ARG A 13 2.16 -16.06 -19.42
N SER A 14 3.26 -16.12 -18.69
CA SER A 14 3.34 -16.89 -17.44
C SER A 14 2.40 -16.33 -16.38
N LEU A 15 2.28 -15.00 -16.22
CA LEU A 15 1.32 -14.42 -15.28
C LEU A 15 -0.15 -14.70 -15.69
N ARG A 16 -0.44 -14.79 -16.98
CA ARG A 16 -1.79 -15.06 -17.49
C ARG A 16 -2.22 -16.52 -17.38
N ARG A 17 -1.28 -17.47 -17.48
CA ARG A 17 -1.58 -18.91 -17.61
C ARG A 17 -0.99 -19.76 -16.48
N GLY A 18 -0.07 -19.21 -15.71
CA GLY A 18 0.61 -19.91 -14.63
C GLY A 18 -0.31 -20.19 -13.45
N ASN A 19 0.12 -21.10 -12.59
CA ASN A 19 -0.52 -21.32 -11.30
C ASN A 19 -0.13 -20.22 -10.30
N ASP A 20 -0.69 -20.26 -9.08
CA ASP A 20 -0.43 -19.26 -8.05
C ASP A 20 1.06 -19.12 -7.70
N ALA A 21 1.76 -20.23 -7.52
CA ALA A 21 3.18 -20.23 -7.15
C ALA A 21 4.07 -19.67 -8.27
N GLU A 22 3.78 -20.03 -9.53
CA GLU A 22 4.45 -19.45 -10.70
C GLU A 22 4.16 -17.94 -10.79
N SER A 23 2.92 -17.53 -10.58
CA SER A 23 2.50 -16.13 -10.63
C SER A 23 3.27 -15.28 -9.63
N GLU A 24 3.44 -15.74 -8.39
CA GLU A 24 4.23 -15.03 -7.37
C GLU A 24 5.70 -14.85 -7.77
N ILE A 25 6.31 -15.87 -8.39
CA ILE A 25 7.70 -15.79 -8.88
C ILE A 25 7.80 -14.81 -10.05
N VAL A 26 6.86 -14.89 -10.99
CA VAL A 26 6.82 -14.01 -12.16
C VAL A 26 6.66 -12.56 -11.75
N LEU A 27 5.81 -12.26 -10.76
CA LEU A 27 5.64 -10.91 -10.22
C LEU A 27 6.94 -10.37 -9.61
N ARG A 28 7.75 -11.21 -8.95
CA ARG A 28 9.10 -10.83 -8.48
C ARG A 28 10.04 -10.50 -9.63
N ILE A 29 10.05 -11.32 -10.67
CA ILE A 29 10.86 -11.08 -11.87
C ILE A 29 10.47 -9.75 -12.51
N VAL A 30 9.17 -9.49 -12.65
CA VAL A 30 8.66 -8.23 -13.20
C VAL A 30 9.11 -7.02 -12.36
N VAL A 31 9.03 -7.12 -11.03
CA VAL A 31 9.52 -6.06 -10.14
C VAL A 31 11.01 -5.81 -10.36
N LEU A 32 11.83 -6.85 -10.39
CA LEU A 32 13.27 -6.73 -10.61
C LEU A 32 13.58 -6.11 -11.97
N MET A 33 12.86 -6.53 -13.02
CA MET A 33 12.98 -5.92 -14.35
C MET A 33 12.62 -4.44 -14.33
N SER A 34 11.55 -4.04 -13.63
CA SER A 34 11.15 -2.63 -13.53
C SER A 34 12.21 -1.76 -12.86
N ILE A 35 12.93 -2.30 -11.88
CA ILE A 35 14.00 -1.59 -11.16
C ILE A 35 15.29 -1.56 -12.00
N GLN A 36 15.67 -2.70 -12.59
CA GLN A 36 16.96 -2.86 -13.26
C GLN A 36 17.00 -2.24 -14.66
N LEU A 37 15.87 -2.17 -15.36
CA LEU A 37 15.80 -1.69 -16.74
C LEU A 37 15.51 -0.20 -16.89
N GLY A 38 15.29 0.49 -15.78
CA GLY A 38 15.09 1.94 -15.73
C GLY A 38 13.65 2.38 -16.03
N PRO A 39 13.34 3.67 -15.78
CA PRO A 39 12.00 4.21 -15.95
C PRO A 39 11.45 4.10 -17.38
N GLU A 40 12.31 4.22 -18.39
CA GLU A 40 11.95 4.16 -19.81
C GLU A 40 11.33 2.81 -20.22
N TYR A 41 11.54 1.76 -19.43
CA TYR A 41 10.94 0.45 -19.67
C TYR A 41 9.44 0.39 -19.32
N GLY A 42 8.90 1.44 -18.68
CA GLY A 42 7.48 1.54 -18.32
C GLY A 42 6.54 1.31 -19.52
N SER A 43 6.85 1.84 -20.70
CA SER A 43 6.02 1.65 -21.90
C SER A 43 5.84 0.18 -22.26
N ASP A 44 6.93 -0.59 -22.21
CA ASP A 44 6.97 -2.02 -22.53
C ASP A 44 6.29 -2.90 -21.47
N MET A 45 5.99 -2.32 -20.30
CA MET A 45 5.37 -2.96 -19.14
C MET A 45 3.86 -2.72 -19.05
N THR A 46 3.30 -1.87 -19.90
CA THR A 46 1.88 -1.45 -19.84
C THR A 46 0.90 -2.64 -19.84
N GLY A 47 1.14 -3.66 -20.68
CA GLY A 47 0.31 -4.86 -20.75
C GLY A 47 0.33 -5.67 -19.44
N ILE A 48 1.52 -5.86 -18.87
CA ILE A 48 1.72 -6.61 -17.63
C ILE A 48 1.10 -5.87 -16.43
N VAL A 49 1.32 -4.56 -16.32
CA VAL A 49 0.71 -3.71 -15.30
C VAL A 49 -0.81 -3.75 -15.41
N SER A 50 -1.37 -3.73 -16.64
CA SER A 50 -2.81 -3.89 -16.86
C SER A 50 -3.32 -5.25 -16.37
N LEU A 51 -2.59 -6.33 -16.65
CA LEU A 51 -2.94 -7.67 -16.18
C LEU A 51 -2.91 -7.76 -14.64
N MET A 52 -1.90 -7.18 -13.99
CA MET A 52 -1.83 -7.12 -12.52
C MET A 52 -3.04 -6.40 -11.93
N ARG A 53 -3.48 -5.27 -12.53
CA ARG A 53 -4.70 -4.56 -12.10
C ARG A 53 -5.93 -5.46 -12.19
N THR A 54 -6.09 -6.17 -13.31
CA THR A 54 -7.21 -7.10 -13.50
C THR A 54 -7.22 -8.22 -12.45
N ILE A 55 -6.07 -8.83 -12.17
CA ILE A 55 -5.95 -9.88 -11.16
C ILE A 55 -6.23 -9.32 -9.76
N LEU A 56 -5.69 -8.15 -9.42
CA LEU A 56 -5.87 -7.49 -8.12
C LEU A 56 -7.35 -7.28 -7.76
N ILE A 57 -8.17 -6.84 -8.72
CA ILE A 57 -9.60 -6.57 -8.48
C ILE A 57 -10.49 -7.81 -8.61
N ASP A 58 -9.98 -8.91 -9.17
CA ASP A 58 -10.75 -10.14 -9.32
C ASP A 58 -10.94 -10.85 -7.97
N SER A 59 -12.18 -10.92 -7.50
CA SER A 59 -12.52 -11.60 -6.25
C SER A 59 -12.34 -13.12 -6.30
N LYS A 60 -12.23 -13.70 -7.50
CA LYS A 60 -12.00 -15.14 -7.71
C LYS A 60 -10.52 -15.50 -7.76
N ALA A 61 -9.63 -14.52 -7.98
CA ALA A 61 -8.20 -14.75 -7.96
C ALA A 61 -7.72 -15.06 -6.53
N SER A 62 -6.65 -15.85 -6.45
CA SER A 62 -6.02 -16.24 -5.19
C SER A 62 -5.61 -15.02 -4.36
N LEU A 63 -5.88 -15.07 -3.05
CA LEU A 63 -5.52 -13.98 -2.13
C LEU A 63 -4.02 -13.67 -2.20
N ALA A 64 -3.17 -14.70 -2.24
CA ALA A 64 -1.71 -14.54 -2.30
C ALA A 64 -1.28 -13.81 -3.57
N VAL A 65 -1.79 -14.22 -4.73
CA VAL A 65 -1.50 -13.59 -6.02
C VAL A 65 -2.00 -12.15 -6.06
N ARG A 66 -3.17 -11.86 -5.47
CA ARG A 66 -3.70 -10.50 -5.37
C ARG A 66 -2.82 -9.59 -4.50
N CYS A 67 -2.35 -10.08 -3.35
CA CYS A 67 -1.39 -9.36 -2.51
C CYS A 67 -0.08 -9.07 -3.25
N ALA A 68 0.44 -10.08 -3.97
CA ALA A 68 1.64 -9.94 -4.79
C ALA A 68 1.42 -8.92 -5.93
N CYS A 69 0.27 -8.96 -6.60
CA CYS A 69 -0.09 -7.98 -7.63
C CYS A 69 -0.16 -6.56 -7.07
N ALA A 70 -0.78 -6.34 -5.91
CA ALA A 70 -0.86 -5.01 -5.29
C ALA A 70 0.52 -4.38 -5.11
N THR A 71 1.45 -5.14 -4.55
CA THR A 71 2.81 -4.65 -4.29
C THR A 71 3.60 -4.49 -5.58
N ALA A 72 3.60 -5.52 -6.46
CA ALA A 72 4.35 -5.48 -7.70
C ALA A 72 3.88 -4.34 -8.61
N LEU A 73 2.57 -4.12 -8.68
CA LEU A 73 1.95 -3.01 -9.40
C LEU A 73 2.48 -1.67 -8.91
N ALA A 74 2.47 -1.43 -7.60
CA ALA A 74 2.93 -0.16 -7.04
C ALA A 74 4.42 0.08 -7.27
N ILE A 75 5.26 -0.94 -7.11
CA ILE A 75 6.70 -0.82 -7.39
C ILE A 75 6.93 -0.52 -8.88
N CYS A 76 6.26 -1.24 -9.78
CA CYS A 76 6.41 -1.01 -11.22
C CYS A 76 5.97 0.41 -11.61
N ILE A 77 4.78 0.84 -11.19
CA ILE A 77 4.24 2.18 -11.48
C ILE A 77 5.11 3.28 -10.90
N PHE A 78 5.66 3.10 -9.69
CA PHE A 78 6.53 4.08 -9.08
C PHE A 78 7.84 4.25 -9.85
N ASN A 79 8.47 3.15 -10.26
CA ASN A 79 9.75 3.19 -10.97
C ASN A 79 9.64 3.55 -12.45
N GLY A 80 8.55 3.14 -13.12
CA GLY A 80 8.38 3.32 -14.56
C GLY A 80 7.79 4.67 -14.99
N GLU A 81 8.10 5.07 -16.21
CA GLU A 81 7.40 6.13 -16.94
C GLU A 81 6.22 5.53 -17.69
N PHE A 82 5.02 5.80 -17.17
CA PHE A 82 3.75 5.41 -17.80
C PHE A 82 2.93 6.65 -18.14
N GLU A 83 2.01 6.49 -19.09
CA GLU A 83 0.99 7.49 -19.35
C GLU A 83 0.19 7.80 -18.08
N ARG A 84 -0.28 9.06 -17.95
CA ARG A 84 -1.05 9.54 -16.80
C ARG A 84 -2.22 8.61 -16.46
N GLU A 85 -2.94 8.16 -17.48
CA GLU A 85 -4.10 7.28 -17.33
C GLU A 85 -3.74 5.96 -16.64
N VAL A 86 -2.60 5.35 -17.01
CA VAL A 86 -2.14 4.09 -16.41
C VAL A 86 -1.81 4.26 -14.93
N ASN A 87 -1.19 5.39 -14.56
CA ASN A 87 -0.89 5.73 -13.16
C ASN A 87 -2.18 5.90 -12.34
N LEU A 88 -3.16 6.63 -12.87
CA LEU A 88 -4.46 6.84 -12.21
C LEU A 88 -5.24 5.53 -12.05
N GLN A 89 -5.29 4.70 -13.09
CA GLN A 89 -5.93 3.39 -13.02
C GLN A 89 -5.29 2.46 -11.98
N ALA A 90 -3.97 2.55 -11.77
CA ALA A 90 -3.30 1.79 -10.72
C ALA A 90 -3.71 2.26 -9.31
N LEU A 91 -3.73 3.58 -9.08
CA LEU A 91 -4.22 4.18 -7.83
C LEU A 91 -5.69 3.81 -7.55
N ASP A 92 -6.54 3.87 -8.58
CA ASP A 92 -7.96 3.54 -8.47
C ASP A 92 -8.17 2.04 -8.20
N ALA A 93 -7.41 1.16 -8.87
CA ALA A 93 -7.48 -0.27 -8.61
C ALA A 93 -7.11 -0.58 -7.14
N LEU A 94 -6.02 -0.02 -6.63
CA LEU A 94 -5.57 -0.25 -5.26
C LEU A 94 -6.56 0.30 -4.23
N SER A 95 -7.00 1.56 -4.39
CA SER A 95 -7.98 2.18 -3.50
C SER A 95 -9.34 1.49 -3.53
N SER A 96 -9.79 1.00 -4.70
CA SER A 96 -11.04 0.23 -4.81
C SER A 96 -10.99 -1.08 -4.02
N VAL A 97 -9.81 -1.69 -3.90
CA VAL A 97 -9.61 -2.88 -3.08
C VAL A 97 -9.61 -2.49 -1.60
N CYS A 98 -8.74 -1.57 -1.16
CA CYS A 98 -8.54 -1.32 0.29
C CYS A 98 -9.55 -0.37 0.94
N LEU A 99 -10.05 0.64 0.22
CA LEU A 99 -10.89 1.73 0.75
C LEU A 99 -12.38 1.61 0.37
N SER A 100 -12.80 0.43 -0.09
CA SER A 100 -14.21 0.16 -0.37
C SER A 100 -15.05 0.19 0.91
N ALA A 101 -16.12 1.00 0.89
CA ALA A 101 -17.04 1.17 2.02
C ALA A 101 -17.74 -0.13 2.47
N LYS A 102 -17.74 -1.17 1.63
CA LYS A 102 -18.33 -2.48 1.94
C LYS A 102 -17.36 -3.44 2.63
N SER A 103 -16.06 -3.16 2.61
CA SER A 103 -15.03 -4.09 3.04
C SER A 103 -14.86 -4.09 4.57
N ARG A 104 -15.34 -5.16 5.22
CA ARG A 104 -14.92 -5.50 6.59
C ARG A 104 -13.75 -6.46 6.50
N TRP A 105 -12.56 -5.95 6.76
CA TRP A 105 -11.33 -6.75 6.73
C TRP A 105 -11.29 -7.68 7.93
N ALA A 106 -11.31 -8.98 7.65
CA ALA A 106 -11.22 -10.06 8.63
C ALA A 106 -9.81 -10.68 8.57
N ALA A 107 -9.51 -11.62 9.47
CA ALA A 107 -8.19 -12.26 9.54
C ALA A 107 -7.73 -12.87 8.21
N ASN A 108 -8.64 -13.47 7.44
CA ASN A 108 -8.34 -14.12 6.17
C ASN A 108 -8.17 -13.14 4.98
N THR A 109 -8.47 -11.85 5.15
CA THR A 109 -8.34 -10.82 4.10
C THR A 109 -7.50 -9.62 4.52
N ALA A 110 -7.00 -9.61 5.76
CA ALA A 110 -6.17 -8.55 6.31
C ALA A 110 -4.91 -8.29 5.46
N SER A 111 -4.23 -9.35 5.01
CA SER A 111 -3.03 -9.24 4.19
C SER A 111 -3.28 -8.51 2.86
N LEU A 112 -4.44 -8.73 2.24
CA LEU A 112 -4.80 -8.03 1.00
C LEU A 112 -5.08 -6.55 1.24
N PHE A 113 -5.74 -6.21 2.35
CA PHE A 113 -5.88 -4.81 2.77
C PHE A 113 -4.52 -4.16 2.96
N CYS A 114 -3.66 -4.78 3.79
CA CYS A 114 -2.34 -4.25 4.12
C CYS A 114 -1.49 -4.04 2.86
N ALA A 115 -1.43 -5.04 1.97
CA ALA A 115 -0.71 -4.93 0.71
C ALA A 115 -1.26 -3.80 -0.17
N SER A 116 -2.59 -3.71 -0.31
CA SER A 116 -3.24 -2.74 -1.20
C SER A 116 -3.16 -1.30 -0.67
N ILE A 117 -3.33 -1.08 0.63
CA ILE A 117 -3.25 0.27 1.21
C ILE A 117 -1.80 0.77 1.29
N ASN A 118 -0.82 -0.09 1.58
CA ASN A 118 0.60 0.30 1.53
C ASN A 118 1.02 0.63 0.10
N ALA A 119 0.62 -0.19 -0.87
CA ALA A 119 0.86 0.04 -2.29
C ALA A 119 0.21 1.36 -2.77
N TRP A 120 -1.04 1.61 -2.36
CA TRP A 120 -1.74 2.86 -2.67
C TRP A 120 -1.02 4.08 -2.06
N ALA A 121 -0.74 4.04 -0.76
CA ALA A 121 -0.04 5.10 -0.04
C ALA A 121 1.34 5.40 -0.64
N PHE A 122 2.07 4.36 -1.05
CA PHE A 122 3.36 4.50 -1.72
C PHE A 122 3.22 5.21 -3.08
N LEU A 123 2.20 4.88 -3.87
CA LEU A 123 1.97 5.58 -5.15
C LEU A 123 1.55 7.04 -4.97
N LEU A 124 0.94 7.41 -3.84
CA LEU A 124 0.64 8.81 -3.55
C LEU A 124 1.91 9.67 -3.49
N LEU A 125 3.06 9.10 -3.09
CA LEU A 125 4.34 9.82 -3.07
C LEU A 125 4.77 10.33 -4.46
N LYS A 126 4.27 9.71 -5.55
CA LYS A 126 4.50 10.13 -6.95
C LYS A 126 3.32 10.89 -7.54
N ALA A 127 2.19 10.99 -6.83
CA ALA A 127 0.98 11.60 -7.35
C ALA A 127 1.13 13.13 -7.52
N SER A 128 0.42 13.67 -8.52
CA SER A 128 0.37 15.12 -8.71
C SER A 128 -0.32 15.83 -7.55
N SER A 129 0.09 17.07 -7.26
CA SER A 129 -0.53 17.89 -6.20
C SER A 129 -2.05 18.00 -6.31
N HIS A 130 -2.59 18.13 -7.54
CA HIS A 130 -4.05 18.16 -7.77
C HIS A 130 -4.75 16.87 -7.34
N TYR A 131 -4.18 15.71 -7.68
CA TYR A 131 -4.73 14.41 -7.26
C TYR A 131 -4.68 14.28 -5.73
N LEU A 132 -3.54 14.65 -5.13
CA LEU A 132 -3.35 14.61 -3.67
C LEU A 132 -4.36 15.47 -2.93
N GLN A 133 -4.67 16.67 -3.43
CA GLN A 133 -5.66 17.52 -2.79
C GLN A 133 -7.02 16.82 -2.63
N GLU A 134 -7.52 16.20 -3.69
CA GLU A 134 -8.81 15.49 -3.65
C GLU A 134 -8.74 14.21 -2.81
N THR A 135 -7.68 13.42 -2.95
CA THR A 135 -7.43 12.24 -2.11
C THR A 135 -7.41 12.60 -0.63
N LEU A 136 -6.64 13.60 -0.22
CA LEU A 136 -6.49 13.96 1.19
C LEU A 136 -7.79 14.46 1.82
N LYS A 137 -8.65 15.16 1.05
CA LYS A 137 -9.99 15.57 1.51
C LYS A 137 -10.90 14.37 1.76
N GLN A 138 -10.84 13.35 0.91
CA GLN A 138 -11.82 12.26 0.89
C GLN A 138 -11.38 11.01 1.68
N ASP A 139 -10.08 10.71 1.70
CA ASP A 139 -9.55 9.41 2.14
C ASP A 139 -9.06 9.41 3.59
N ILE A 140 -8.65 10.56 4.16
CA ILE A 140 -8.19 10.60 5.57
C ILE A 140 -9.27 10.06 6.52
N ALA A 141 -10.52 10.51 6.35
CA ALA A 141 -11.63 10.03 7.17
C ALA A 141 -11.93 8.53 6.96
N ARG A 142 -11.78 8.05 5.72
CA ARG A 142 -11.96 6.63 5.39
C ARG A 142 -10.90 5.76 6.06
N VAL A 143 -9.63 6.21 6.03
CA VAL A 143 -8.53 5.47 6.65
C VAL A 143 -8.66 5.44 8.18
N CYS A 144 -9.12 6.54 8.80
CA CYS A 144 -9.41 6.60 10.24
C CYS A 144 -10.39 5.50 10.70
N ALA A 145 -11.39 5.15 9.88
CA ALA A 145 -12.37 4.12 10.24
C ALA A 145 -11.74 2.72 10.43
N TYR A 146 -10.58 2.45 9.83
CA TYR A 146 -9.89 1.17 9.99
C TYR A 146 -9.09 1.05 11.30
N LEU A 147 -8.92 2.14 12.06
CA LEU A 147 -8.32 2.10 13.40
C LEU A 147 -9.15 1.26 14.38
N GLU A 148 -10.45 1.10 14.13
CA GLU A 148 -11.34 0.29 14.96
C GLU A 148 -11.40 -1.20 14.52
N ASN A 149 -10.62 -1.60 13.52
CA ASN A 149 -10.66 -2.97 12.99
C ASN A 149 -10.23 -4.01 14.06
N SER A 150 -10.79 -5.22 14.01
CA SER A 150 -10.44 -6.30 14.94
C SER A 150 -9.00 -6.82 14.78
N GLN A 151 -8.46 -6.81 13.56
CA GLN A 151 -7.12 -7.29 13.23
C GLN A 151 -6.08 -6.23 13.57
N LEU A 152 -5.06 -6.62 14.35
CA LEU A 152 -4.00 -5.69 14.76
C LEU A 152 -3.23 -5.11 13.57
N GLU A 153 -2.90 -5.95 12.60
CA GLU A 153 -2.14 -5.56 11.41
C GLU A 153 -2.88 -4.47 10.61
N VAL A 154 -4.19 -4.63 10.40
CA VAL A 154 -5.05 -3.62 9.74
C VAL A 154 -4.99 -2.29 10.48
N ARG A 155 -5.08 -2.30 11.82
CA ARG A 155 -5.00 -1.06 12.62
C ARG A 155 -3.64 -0.39 12.48
N ILE A 156 -2.55 -1.16 12.56
CA ILE A 156 -1.18 -0.63 12.45
C ILE A 156 -1.01 0.03 11.08
N VAL A 157 -1.27 -0.70 10.00
CA VAL A 157 -1.07 -0.20 8.63
C VAL A 157 -1.98 1.00 8.33
N ALA A 158 -3.22 1.01 8.84
CA ALA A 158 -4.08 2.19 8.73
C ALA A 158 -3.50 3.40 9.47
N GLY A 159 -2.94 3.20 10.66
CA GLY A 159 -2.29 4.26 11.42
C GLY A 159 -1.01 4.79 10.75
N GLU A 160 -0.17 3.92 10.20
CA GLU A 160 1.02 4.31 9.42
C GLU A 160 0.62 5.09 8.16
N THR A 161 -0.40 4.61 7.45
CA THR A 161 -0.98 5.31 6.29
C THR A 161 -1.52 6.68 6.71
N LEU A 162 -2.20 6.80 7.85
CA LEU A 162 -2.68 8.09 8.35
C LEU A 162 -1.52 9.04 8.64
N ALA A 163 -0.44 8.56 9.28
CA ALA A 163 0.71 9.41 9.55
C ALA A 163 1.27 10.03 8.26
N LEU A 164 1.41 9.21 7.20
CA LEU A 164 1.82 9.69 5.89
C LEU A 164 0.82 10.69 5.29
N LEU A 165 -0.48 10.38 5.29
CA LEU A 165 -1.48 11.29 4.73
C LEU A 165 -1.52 12.63 5.47
N TYR A 166 -1.27 12.63 6.79
CA TYR A 166 -1.14 13.86 7.56
C TYR A 166 0.11 14.66 7.16
N GLU A 167 1.24 14.00 6.94
CA GLU A 167 2.47 14.62 6.41
C GLU A 167 2.21 15.27 5.06
N MET A 168 1.66 14.51 4.10
CA MET A 168 1.32 15.02 2.77
C MET A 168 0.29 16.14 2.82
N ALA A 169 -0.68 16.10 3.73
CA ALA A 169 -1.65 17.16 3.90
C ALA A 169 -1.05 18.44 4.45
N ARG A 170 -0.02 18.36 5.31
CA ARG A 170 0.73 19.53 5.75
C ARG A 170 1.55 20.14 4.62
N ASP A 171 2.16 19.30 3.78
CA ASP A 171 2.88 19.78 2.59
C ASP A 171 1.94 20.50 1.61
N VAL A 172 0.71 20.03 1.46
CA VAL A 172 -0.27 20.57 0.51
C VAL A 172 -1.07 21.76 1.05
N TYR A 173 -1.46 21.74 2.33
CA TYR A 173 -2.38 22.70 2.94
C TYR A 173 -1.75 23.56 4.06
N GLY A 174 -0.51 23.28 4.45
CA GLY A 174 0.21 23.97 5.52
C GLY A 174 0.22 23.21 6.86
N GLU A 175 1.18 23.56 7.72
CA GLU A 175 1.44 22.92 9.03
C GLU A 175 0.24 22.91 9.99
N ASP A 176 -0.66 23.89 9.85
CA ASP A 176 -1.87 24.02 10.66
C ASP A 176 -3.04 23.15 10.17
N PHE A 177 -2.86 22.41 9.09
CA PHE A 177 -3.91 21.53 8.55
C PHE A 177 -4.37 20.50 9.59
N ARG A 178 -5.68 20.45 9.83
CA ARG A 178 -6.32 19.44 10.67
C ARG A 178 -7.58 18.92 9.97
N PRO A 179 -7.73 17.60 9.78
CA PRO A 179 -8.97 17.05 9.23
C PRO A 179 -10.11 17.16 10.25
N ALA A 180 -11.36 17.07 9.79
CA ALA A 180 -12.55 17.26 10.63
C ALA A 180 -12.60 16.33 11.86
N ASN A 181 -12.09 15.10 11.74
CA ASN A 181 -12.03 14.09 12.80
C ASN A 181 -10.71 14.08 13.59
N HIS A 182 -9.87 15.12 13.46
CA HIS A 182 -8.53 15.13 14.06
C HIS A 182 -8.51 14.79 15.55
N ARG A 183 -9.40 15.42 16.34
CA ARG A 183 -9.43 15.23 17.80
C ARG A 183 -9.82 13.80 18.19
N SER A 184 -10.80 13.21 17.51
CA SER A 184 -11.21 11.83 17.78
C SER A 184 -10.13 10.83 17.32
N THR A 185 -9.48 11.09 16.18
CA THR A 185 -8.34 10.29 15.72
C THR A 185 -7.20 10.31 16.73
N LEU A 186 -6.82 11.48 17.26
CA LEU A 186 -5.77 11.57 18.28
C LEU A 186 -6.11 10.79 19.56
N LEU A 187 -7.38 10.82 19.99
CA LEU A 187 -7.82 10.06 21.16
C LEU A 187 -7.72 8.55 20.91
N GLU A 188 -8.13 8.08 19.72
CA GLU A 188 -8.06 6.67 19.34
C GLU A 188 -6.60 6.17 19.29
N LEU A 189 -5.72 6.95 18.66
CA LEU A 189 -4.27 6.67 18.63
C LEU A 189 -3.67 6.64 20.04
N GLN A 190 -4.06 7.58 20.91
CA GLN A 190 -3.60 7.62 22.29
C GLN A 190 -4.04 6.35 23.05
N ASN A 191 -5.31 5.95 22.94
CA ASN A 191 -5.84 4.74 23.56
C ASN A 191 -5.05 3.50 23.14
N MET A 192 -4.75 3.37 21.83
CA MET A 192 -3.97 2.25 21.30
C MET A 192 -2.50 2.25 21.74
N SER A 193 -1.91 3.44 21.96
CA SER A 193 -0.53 3.61 22.43
C SER A 193 -0.31 3.18 23.89
N THR A 194 -1.38 3.22 24.70
CA THR A 194 -1.37 2.85 26.14
C THR A 194 -2.12 1.55 26.44
N ASP A 195 -2.66 0.88 25.42
CA ASP A 195 -3.57 -0.25 25.56
C ASP A 195 -3.05 -1.36 26.51
N SER A 196 -3.83 -1.65 27.55
CA SER A 196 -3.53 -2.66 28.58
C SER A 196 -4.45 -3.89 28.49
N VAL A 197 -5.21 -4.05 27.41
CA VAL A 197 -6.24 -5.09 27.26
C VAL A 197 -5.65 -6.50 27.36
N LYS A 198 -5.93 -7.17 28.48
CA LYS A 198 -5.28 -8.43 28.88
C LYS A 198 -5.64 -9.64 28.01
N TYR A 199 -6.76 -9.62 27.28
CA TYR A 199 -7.18 -10.73 26.41
C TYR A 199 -6.35 -10.88 25.12
N ARG A 200 -5.59 -9.84 24.71
CA ARG A 200 -4.69 -9.90 23.54
C ARG A 200 -3.39 -10.63 23.87
N ALA A 201 -2.65 -11.12 22.88
CA ALA A 201 -1.33 -11.71 23.14
C ALA A 201 -0.34 -10.65 23.66
N LYS A 202 0.63 -11.05 24.49
CA LYS A 202 1.65 -10.14 25.04
C LYS A 202 2.50 -9.51 23.93
N ARG A 203 2.84 -10.29 22.91
CA ARG A 203 3.57 -9.83 21.71
C ARG A 203 2.78 -8.72 21.00
N ASP A 204 1.51 -8.98 20.69
CA ASP A 204 0.62 -8.07 19.98
C ASP A 204 0.43 -6.75 20.73
N ARG A 205 0.20 -6.79 22.04
CA ARG A 205 0.14 -5.57 22.87
C ARG A 205 1.44 -4.76 22.84
N ARG A 206 2.59 -5.43 22.81
CA ARG A 206 3.89 -4.73 22.76
C ARG A 206 4.06 -4.06 21.39
N LEU A 207 3.75 -4.79 20.31
CA LEU A 207 3.82 -4.28 18.94
C LEU A 207 2.87 -3.10 18.76
N GLN A 208 1.58 -3.25 19.10
CA GLN A 208 0.58 -2.18 19.00
C GLN A 208 1.06 -0.91 19.70
N ARG A 209 1.46 -1.01 20.98
CA ARG A 209 1.89 0.17 21.72
C ARG A 209 3.16 0.82 21.15
N ALA A 210 4.08 0.03 20.61
CA ALA A 210 5.27 0.55 19.96
C ALA A 210 4.88 1.32 18.67
N SER A 211 4.17 0.66 17.75
CA SER A 211 3.71 1.25 16.49
C SER A 211 2.87 2.51 16.72
N PHE A 212 1.89 2.48 17.62
CA PHE A 212 1.02 3.63 17.85
C PHE A 212 1.68 4.80 18.59
N ARG A 213 2.77 4.57 19.33
CA ARG A 213 3.59 5.68 19.84
C ARG A 213 4.32 6.39 18.71
N GLU A 214 4.88 5.64 17.76
CA GLU A 214 5.56 6.19 16.58
C GLU A 214 4.58 6.91 15.65
N ILE A 215 3.46 6.28 15.31
CA ILE A 215 2.37 6.87 14.50
C ILE A 215 1.87 8.17 15.14
N MET A 216 1.61 8.16 16.44
CA MET A 216 1.14 9.35 17.15
C MET A 216 2.18 10.48 17.13
N SER A 217 3.48 10.16 17.17
CA SER A 217 4.55 11.14 17.03
C SER A 217 4.54 11.80 15.64
N GLY A 218 4.32 11.03 14.56
CA GLY A 218 4.26 11.59 13.19
C GLY A 218 3.02 12.47 12.96
N ILE A 219 1.94 12.24 13.70
CA ILE A 219 0.71 13.04 13.61
C ILE A 219 0.77 14.27 14.54
N LYS A 220 1.39 14.17 15.72
CA LYS A 220 1.56 15.26 16.70
C LYS A 220 2.87 16.04 16.44
N VAL A 221 2.96 16.74 15.31
CA VAL A 221 3.72 17.98 15.00
C VAL A 221 5.19 18.19 15.47
N ASP A 222 5.83 17.38 16.33
CA ASP A 222 7.15 17.69 16.89
C ASP A 222 8.32 16.87 16.30
N GLY A 223 8.13 16.20 15.17
CA GLY A 223 9.23 15.48 14.53
C GLY A 223 8.94 15.25 13.07
N GLY A 224 9.74 15.90 12.20
CA GLY A 224 9.87 15.58 10.79
C GLY A 224 10.45 14.17 10.60
N ILE A 225 9.68 13.17 10.99
CA ILE A 225 9.94 11.80 10.64
C ILE A 225 9.17 11.58 9.35
N LEU A 226 9.90 11.59 8.24
CA LEU A 226 9.45 11.00 6.99
C LEU A 226 8.96 9.59 7.36
N PHE A 227 7.64 9.38 7.38
CA PHE A 227 7.12 8.08 7.79
C PHE A 227 7.52 7.10 6.69
N LYS A 228 8.54 6.28 6.95
CA LYS A 228 8.94 5.22 6.03
C LYS A 228 7.77 4.25 5.97
N ILE A 229 7.01 4.27 4.86
CA ILE A 229 6.22 3.11 4.49
C ILE A 229 7.23 1.97 4.44
N ASP A 230 7.11 1.01 5.35
CA ASP A 230 8.01 -0.13 5.39
C ASP A 230 7.65 -1.11 4.27
N MET A 231 7.81 -0.64 3.03
CA MET A 231 7.85 -1.51 1.87
C MET A 231 9.03 -2.48 1.96
N CYS A 232 9.92 -2.39 2.95
CA CYS A 232 10.87 -3.47 3.21
C CYS A 232 10.15 -4.74 3.65
N GLN A 233 9.00 -4.70 4.34
CA GLN A 233 8.21 -5.93 4.55
C GLN A 233 7.67 -6.49 3.24
N ALA A 234 7.20 -5.62 2.35
CA ALA A 234 6.71 -6.03 1.04
C ALA A 234 7.87 -6.60 0.20
N LEU A 235 9.01 -5.91 0.13
CA LEU A 235 10.24 -6.39 -0.52
C LEU A 235 10.80 -7.65 0.15
N ASN A 236 10.65 -7.82 1.47
CA ASN A 236 11.00 -9.05 2.20
C ASN A 236 10.05 -10.21 1.86
N TYR A 237 8.84 -9.91 1.41
CA TYR A 237 8.01 -10.89 0.72
C TYR A 237 8.58 -11.20 -0.67
N PHE A 238 9.08 -10.22 -1.45
CA PHE A 238 9.62 -10.41 -2.81
C PHE A 238 11.07 -10.97 -2.88
N LEU A 239 11.86 -10.83 -1.83
CA LEU A 239 13.22 -11.32 -1.70
C LEU A 239 13.22 -12.63 -0.88
N PRO A 240 14.00 -13.65 -1.27
CA PRO A 240 14.15 -14.85 -0.47
C PRO A 240 14.65 -14.50 0.94
N GLN A 241 14.00 -15.04 1.97
CA GLN A 241 14.37 -14.84 3.39
C GLN A 241 15.68 -15.56 3.76
N ASP A 242 16.16 -16.48 2.92
CA ASP A 242 17.32 -17.31 3.19
C ASP A 242 18.44 -17.05 2.16
N TRP A 243 19.37 -16.19 2.57
CA TRP A 243 20.79 -16.19 2.17
C TRP A 243 21.62 -16.19 3.45
#